data_AF-A0A7R9YXT2-F1
#
_entry.id   AF-A0A7R9YXT2-F1
#
_cell.length_a   1.000
_cell.length_b   1.000
_cell.length_c   1.000
_cell.angle_alpha   90.00
_cell.angle_beta   90.00
_cell.angle_gamma   90.00
#
_symmetry.space_group_name_H-M   'P 1'
#
loop_
_entity.id
_entity.type
_entity.pdbx_description
1 polymer ?
#
loop_
_entity_poly.entity_id
_entity_poly.type
_entity_poly.pdbx_seq_one_letter_code
_entity_poly.pdbx_strand_id
1 'polypeptide(L)'
;IRLAAIMGLNFYNCLNAISYILNYIFVNEGVLTLLGVPDIPEVSARYQTLVTPTGSFFSIWGIIFLSQAIFAIVQLFPAFRSHPQVQDGVKYWYGFICLVQTLWTFIFGFELIWLSCIDMFLIL
;
A
#
# COMPACT_ATOMS: atom_id res chain seq x y z
N ILE A 1 -25.49 -16.44 -9.05
CA ILE A 1 -25.11 -15.97 -7.69
C ILE A 1 -24.75 -17.13 -6.75
N ARG A 2 -25.52 -18.24 -6.66
CA ARG A 2 -25.22 -19.37 -5.74
C ARG A 2 -23.94 -20.18 -6.05
N LEU A 3 -23.45 -20.24 -7.29
CA LEU A 3 -22.25 -21.00 -7.65
C LEU A 3 -20.93 -20.35 -7.18
N ALA A 4 -20.90 -19.02 -7.09
CA ALA A 4 -19.71 -18.26 -6.72
C ALA A 4 -19.35 -18.40 -5.22
N ALA A 5 -20.34 -18.73 -4.38
CA ALA A 5 -20.16 -18.97 -2.95
C ALA A 5 -19.38 -20.27 -2.64
N ILE A 6 -19.32 -21.20 -3.61
CA ILE A 6 -18.75 -22.55 -3.41
C ILE A 6 -17.24 -22.58 -3.68
N MET A 7 -16.71 -21.65 -4.49
CA MET A 7 -15.26 -21.54 -4.69
C MET A 7 -14.59 -20.98 -3.43
N GLY A 8 -13.57 -21.68 -2.95
CA GLY A 8 -12.73 -21.25 -1.83
C GLY A 8 -11.88 -20.03 -2.16
N LEU A 9 -10.98 -19.67 -1.25
CA LEU A 9 -9.95 -18.66 -1.53
C LEU A 9 -9.05 -19.16 -2.67
N ASN A 10 -8.68 -18.26 -3.56
CA ASN A 10 -7.73 -18.56 -4.62
C ASN A 10 -6.44 -17.72 -4.47
N PHE A 11 -5.54 -17.90 -5.43
CA PHE A 11 -4.26 -17.23 -5.46
C PHE A 11 -4.36 -15.69 -5.33
N TYR A 12 -5.29 -15.04 -6.05
CA TYR A 12 -5.41 -13.58 -6.01
C TYR A 12 -5.91 -13.07 -4.67
N ASN A 13 -6.84 -13.78 -4.01
CA ASN A 13 -7.29 -13.42 -2.67
C ASN A 13 -6.15 -13.48 -1.66
N CYS A 14 -5.34 -14.55 -1.71
CA CYS A 14 -4.18 -14.72 -0.83
C CYS A 14 -3.09 -13.69 -1.14
N LEU A 15 -2.78 -13.47 -2.42
CA LEU A 15 -1.81 -12.47 -2.86
C LEU A 15 -2.16 -11.09 -2.33
N ASN A 16 -3.41 -10.66 -2.48
CA ASN A 16 -3.84 -9.33 -2.02
C ASN A 16 -3.78 -9.18 -0.50
N ALA A 17 -4.21 -10.19 0.25
CA ALA A 17 -4.15 -10.17 1.71
C ALA A 17 -2.69 -10.16 2.23
N ILE A 18 -1.83 -11.01 1.68
CA ILE A 18 -0.41 -11.08 2.06
C ILE A 18 0.30 -9.78 1.67
N SER A 19 0.03 -9.26 0.47
CA SER A 19 0.65 -8.01 0.00
C SER A 19 0.29 -6.84 0.90
N TYR A 20 -0.96 -6.73 1.36
CA TYR A 20 -1.35 -5.70 2.32
C TYR A 20 -0.62 -5.86 3.66
N ILE A 21 -0.54 -7.07 4.21
CA ILE A 21 0.13 -7.31 5.49
C ILE A 21 1.61 -6.92 5.40
N LEU A 22 2.29 -7.39 4.36
CA LEU A 22 3.70 -7.05 4.14
C LEU A 22 3.90 -5.55 3.94
N ASN A 23 3.07 -4.93 3.09
CA ASN A 23 3.15 -3.50 2.86
C ASN A 23 2.91 -2.68 4.14
N TYR A 24 1.89 -3.00 4.92
CA TYR A 24 1.60 -2.32 6.18
C TYR A 24 2.76 -2.43 7.18
N ILE A 25 3.44 -3.58 7.24
CA ILE A 25 4.62 -3.77 8.08
C ILE A 25 5.75 -2.83 7.62
N PHE A 26 6.09 -2.82 6.33
CA PHE A 26 7.25 -2.07 5.84
C PHE A 26 7.01 -0.56 5.72
N VAL A 27 5.78 -0.13 5.45
CA VAL A 27 5.45 1.30 5.37
C VAL A 27 5.33 1.93 6.76
N ASN A 28 5.17 1.13 7.81
CA ASN A 28 5.18 1.65 9.16
C ASN A 28 6.53 2.29 9.50
N GLU A 29 6.49 3.54 9.97
CA GLU A 29 7.66 4.38 10.29
C GLU A 29 8.68 3.69 11.22
N GLY A 30 8.23 2.76 12.07
CA GLY A 30 9.08 2.00 12.96
C GLY A 30 10.09 1.11 12.25
N VAL A 31 9.75 0.49 11.12
CA VAL A 31 10.65 -0.48 10.46
C VAL A 31 11.88 0.19 9.85
N LEU A 32 11.73 1.35 9.24
CA LEU A 32 12.85 2.11 8.69
C LEU A 32 13.78 2.62 9.79
N THR A 33 13.19 3.12 10.89
CA THR A 33 13.94 3.62 12.03
C THR A 33 14.81 2.53 12.66
N LEU A 34 14.31 1.29 12.74
CA LEU A 34 15.07 0.13 13.22
C LEU A 34 16.28 -0.20 12.33
N LEU A 35 16.24 0.18 11.05
CA LEU A 35 17.32 0.02 10.09
C LEU A 35 18.27 1.22 10.05
N GLY A 36 18.08 2.21 10.93
CA GLY A 36 18.88 3.44 11.00
C GLY A 36 18.55 4.45 9.89
N VAL A 37 17.41 4.29 9.22
CA VAL A 37 16.92 5.20 8.18
C VAL A 37 15.99 6.25 8.81
N PRO A 38 16.12 7.54 8.47
CA PRO A 38 15.21 8.59 8.99
C PRO A 38 13.75 8.31 8.65
N ASP A 39 12.83 8.84 9.46
CA ASP A 39 11.40 8.71 9.19
C ASP A 39 10.96 9.58 7.99
N ILE A 40 9.81 9.23 7.40
CA ILE A 40 9.29 9.90 6.21
C ILE A 40 8.99 11.39 6.48
N PRO A 41 8.38 11.79 7.62
CA PRO A 41 8.19 13.20 7.95
C PRO A 41 9.50 14.00 8.05
N GLU A 42 10.55 13.43 8.64
CA GLU A 42 11.87 14.05 8.79
C GLU A 42 12.52 14.29 7.43
N VAL A 43 12.54 13.27 6.55
CA VAL A 43 13.06 13.44 5.19
C VAL A 43 12.25 14.49 4.43
N SER A 44 10.92 14.44 4.52
CA SER A 44 10.03 15.42 3.89
C SER A 44 10.28 16.86 4.38
N ALA A 45 10.62 17.05 5.65
CA ALA A 45 10.96 18.36 6.21
C ALA A 45 12.27 18.94 5.63
N ARG A 46 13.23 18.08 5.25
CA ARG A 46 14.49 18.49 4.60
C ARG A 46 14.30 18.94 3.15
N TYR A 47 13.35 18.33 2.44
CA TYR A 47 13.05 18.59 1.03
C TYR A 47 11.72 19.35 0.82
N GLN A 48 11.46 20.36 1.65
CA GLN A 48 10.27 21.21 1.50
C GLN A 48 10.30 22.06 0.23
N THR A 49 9.18 22.09 -0.49
CA THR A 49 8.97 22.90 -1.70
C THR A 49 7.74 23.78 -1.56
N LEU A 50 7.51 24.70 -2.51
CA LEU A 50 6.32 25.56 -2.53
C LEU A 50 4.98 24.81 -2.57
N VAL A 51 5.00 23.54 -3.00
CA VAL A 51 3.80 22.69 -3.11
C VAL A 51 3.78 21.54 -2.10
N THR A 52 4.86 21.34 -1.35
CA THR A 52 4.89 20.30 -0.31
C THR A 52 3.96 20.74 0.82
N PRO A 53 2.91 19.96 1.14
CA PRO A 53 1.98 20.37 2.17
C PRO A 53 2.62 20.26 3.56
N THR A 54 2.04 20.96 4.53
CA THR A 54 2.48 20.91 5.92
C THR A 54 2.35 19.48 6.47
N GLY A 55 3.18 19.13 7.46
CA GLY A 55 3.28 17.76 8.00
C GLY A 55 1.94 17.11 8.39
N SER A 56 0.93 17.88 8.76
CA SER A 56 -0.41 17.39 9.07
C SER A 56 -1.12 16.71 7.88
N PHE A 57 -0.77 17.02 6.64
CA PHE A 57 -1.34 16.39 5.44
C PHE A 57 -0.91 14.92 5.27
N PHE A 58 0.16 14.47 5.92
CA PHE A 58 0.52 13.04 5.92
C PHE A 58 -0.54 12.15 6.59
N SER A 59 -1.48 12.73 7.34
CA SER A 59 -2.61 11.98 7.94
C SER A 59 -3.53 11.31 6.91
N ILE A 60 -3.54 11.75 5.64
CA ILE A 60 -4.31 11.10 4.57
C ILE A 60 -3.91 9.64 4.37
N TRP A 61 -2.64 9.31 4.60
CA TRP A 61 -2.13 7.94 4.50
C TRP A 61 -2.86 6.98 5.46
N GLY A 62 -3.25 7.45 6.65
CA GLY A 62 -4.05 6.65 7.57
C GLY A 62 -5.41 6.24 7.00
N ILE A 63 -6.08 7.14 6.27
CA ILE A 63 -7.37 6.85 5.61
C ILE A 63 -7.17 5.88 4.43
N ILE A 64 -6.08 6.05 3.67
CA ILE A 64 -5.73 5.17 2.55
C ILE A 64 -5.47 3.76 3.07
N PHE A 65 -4.58 3.60 4.06
CA PHE A 65 -4.26 2.29 4.64
C PHE A 65 -5.46 1.65 5.34
N LEU A 66 -6.32 2.43 5.99
CA LEU A 66 -7.58 1.91 6.55
C LEU A 66 -8.51 1.37 5.46
N SER A 67 -8.65 2.10 4.36
CA SER A 67 -9.48 1.67 3.22
C SER A 67 -8.91 0.40 2.57
N GLN A 68 -7.59 0.33 2.43
CA GLN A 68 -6.86 -0.86 1.98
C GLN A 68 -7.05 -2.04 2.94
N ALA A 69 -7.04 -1.82 4.26
CA ALA A 69 -7.31 -2.84 5.27
C ALA A 69 -8.71 -3.43 5.12
N ILE A 70 -9.72 -2.55 4.98
CA ILE A 70 -11.11 -2.94 4.77
C ILE A 70 -11.20 -3.81 3.51
N PHE A 71 -10.60 -3.39 2.40
CA PHE A 71 -10.57 -4.19 1.18
C PHE A 71 -9.90 -5.55 1.41
N ALA A 72 -8.69 -5.58 1.98
CA ALA A 72 -7.91 -6.80 2.19
C ALA A 72 -8.65 -7.86 3.02
N ILE A 73 -9.47 -7.42 3.99
CA ILE A 73 -10.32 -8.28 4.82
C ILE A 73 -11.62 -8.64 4.08
N VAL A 74 -12.35 -7.66 3.55
CA VAL A 74 -13.69 -7.86 3.00
C VAL A 74 -13.66 -8.78 1.77
N GLN A 75 -12.64 -8.66 0.94
CA GLN A 75 -12.47 -9.51 -0.24
C GLN A 75 -12.28 -11.00 0.09
N LEU A 76 -11.96 -11.36 1.34
CA LEU A 76 -11.84 -12.77 1.77
C LEU A 76 -13.20 -13.42 2.06
N PHE A 77 -14.25 -12.64 2.31
CA PHE A 77 -15.55 -13.19 2.65
C PHE A 77 -16.22 -13.89 1.45
N PRO A 78 -17.02 -14.95 1.68
CA PRO A 78 -17.70 -15.68 0.60
C PRO A 78 -18.56 -14.82 -0.34
N ALA A 79 -19.07 -13.69 0.15
CA ALA A 79 -19.86 -12.76 -0.63
C ALA A 79 -19.04 -11.98 -1.68
N PHE A 80 -17.74 -11.78 -1.45
CA PHE A 80 -16.88 -10.92 -2.26
C PHE A 80 -15.71 -11.64 -2.91
N ARG A 81 -15.27 -12.77 -2.35
CA ARG A 81 -14.03 -13.46 -2.80
C ARG A 81 -14.04 -13.87 -4.26
N SER A 82 -15.20 -14.16 -4.84
CA SER A 82 -15.38 -14.53 -6.24
C SER A 82 -16.00 -13.41 -7.09
N HIS A 83 -16.07 -12.19 -6.55
CA HIS A 83 -16.63 -11.05 -7.27
C HIS A 83 -15.73 -10.66 -8.45
N PRO A 84 -16.27 -10.39 -9.65
CA PRO A 84 -15.47 -10.04 -10.83
C PRO A 84 -14.53 -8.84 -10.61
N GLN A 85 -14.95 -7.85 -9.81
CA GLN A 85 -14.08 -6.72 -9.49
C GLN A 85 -12.83 -7.13 -8.68
N VAL A 86 -12.93 -8.17 -7.84
CA VAL A 86 -11.77 -8.69 -7.09
C VAL A 86 -10.90 -9.55 -7.99
N GLN A 87 -11.53 -10.40 -8.81
CA GLN A 87 -10.85 -11.46 -9.56
C GLN A 87 -10.28 -11.01 -10.91
N ASP A 88 -10.99 -10.13 -11.61
CA ASP A 88 -10.62 -9.66 -12.95
C ASP A 88 -10.20 -8.20 -12.95
N GLY A 89 -10.81 -7.38 -12.08
CA GLY A 89 -10.48 -5.96 -11.93
C GLY A 89 -9.19 -5.73 -11.17
N VAL A 90 -9.24 -5.88 -9.83
CA VAL A 90 -8.11 -5.63 -8.94
C VAL A 90 -7.03 -6.70 -9.10
N LYS A 91 -7.42 -7.98 -9.05
CA LYS A 91 -6.59 -9.14 -9.38
C LYS A 91 -5.20 -9.08 -8.72
N TYR A 92 -4.14 -8.92 -9.50
CA TYR A 92 -2.74 -8.82 -9.05
C TYR A 92 -2.24 -7.37 -8.98
N TRP A 93 -2.99 -6.40 -9.51
CA TRP A 93 -2.58 -4.99 -9.53
C TRP A 93 -2.46 -4.42 -8.13
N TYR A 94 -3.32 -4.83 -7.21
CA TYR A 94 -3.21 -4.39 -5.83
C TYR A 94 -1.91 -4.88 -5.17
N GLY A 95 -1.52 -6.14 -5.40
CA GLY A 95 -0.24 -6.66 -4.95
C GLY A 95 0.95 -5.88 -5.54
N PHE A 96 0.88 -5.51 -6.81
CA PHE A 96 1.88 -4.65 -7.46
C PHE A 96 1.95 -3.27 -6.80
N ILE A 97 0.82 -2.60 -6.57
CA ILE A 97 0.79 -1.29 -5.90
C ILE A 97 1.28 -1.36 -4.46
N CYS A 98 0.99 -2.43 -3.71
CA CYS A 98 1.59 -2.67 -2.40
C CYS A 98 3.12 -2.83 -2.47
N LEU A 99 3.65 -3.50 -3.51
CA LEU A 99 5.09 -3.62 -3.70
C LEU A 99 5.74 -2.25 -3.98
N VAL A 100 5.17 -1.48 -4.90
CA VAL A 100 5.70 -0.14 -5.25
C VAL A 100 5.61 0.80 -4.04
N GLN A 101 4.51 0.78 -3.28
CA GLN A 101 4.40 1.56 -2.04
C GLN A 101 5.50 1.21 -1.03
N THR A 102 5.79 -0.08 -0.85
CA THR A 102 6.88 -0.52 0.02
C THR A 102 8.24 -0.01 -0.48
N LEU A 103 8.51 -0.16 -1.78
CA LEU A 103 9.76 0.30 -2.39
C LEU A 103 9.94 1.82 -2.25
N TRP A 104 8.86 2.58 -2.46
CA TRP A 104 8.86 4.02 -2.29
C TRP A 104 9.29 4.43 -0.88
N THR A 105 8.77 3.75 0.16
CA THR A 105 9.14 4.05 1.55
C THR A 105 10.66 3.95 1.76
N PHE A 106 11.29 2.90 1.25
CA PHE A 106 12.75 2.74 1.34
C PHE A 106 13.48 3.79 0.49
N ILE A 107 13.09 3.95 -0.77
CA ILE A 107 13.75 4.86 -1.72
C ILE A 107 13.69 6.31 -1.21
N PHE A 108 12.53 6.73 -0.69
CA PHE A 108 12.37 8.05 -0.08
C PHE A 108 13.15 8.17 1.23
N GLY A 109 13.11 7.16 2.09
CA GLY A 109 13.88 7.13 3.34
C GLY A 109 15.40 7.22 3.13
N PHE A 110 15.92 6.60 2.07
CA PHE A 110 17.33 6.71 1.66
C PHE A 110 17.65 8.00 0.88
N GLU A 111 16.72 8.95 0.83
CA GLU A 111 16.85 10.25 0.17
C GLU A 111 17.17 10.15 -1.34
N LEU A 112 16.77 9.05 -1.99
CA LEU A 112 16.88 8.89 -3.44
C LEU A 112 15.71 9.61 -4.13
N ILE A 113 15.65 10.93 -3.95
CA ILE A 113 14.46 11.75 -4.25
C ILE A 113 13.97 11.59 -5.70
N TRP A 114 14.87 11.56 -6.67
CA TRP A 114 14.48 11.41 -8.09
C TRP A 114 13.80 10.06 -8.39
N LEU A 115 14.25 8.97 -7.77
CA LEU A 115 13.60 7.65 -7.86
C LEU A 115 12.25 7.66 -7.14
N SER A 116 12.18 8.32 -5.98
CA SER A 116 10.95 8.43 -5.22
C SER A 116 9.84 9.12 -6.02
N CYS A 117 10.19 10.07 -6.89
CA CYS A 117 9.24 10.71 -7.79
C CYS A 117 8.66 9.72 -8.81
N ILE A 118 9.49 8.84 -9.38
CA ILE A 118 9.04 7.81 -10.34
C ILE A 118 8.06 6.86 -9.65
N ASP A 119 8.39 6.39 -8.45
CA ASP A 119 7.53 5.51 -7.68
C ASP A 119 6.20 6.17 -7.29
N MET A 120 6.21 7.46 -6.96
CA MET A 120 4.96 8.20 -6.71
C MET A 120 4.02 8.19 -7.92
N PHE A 121 4.54 8.35 -9.14
CA PHE A 121 3.73 8.24 -10.36
C PHE A 121 3.21 6.83 -10.61
N LEU A 122 3.86 5.80 -10.07
CA LEU A 122 3.43 4.42 -10.20
C LEU A 122 2.35 4.02 -9.17
N ILE A 123 2.28 4.72 -8.03
CA ILE A 123 1.32 4.46 -6.95
C ILE A 123 -0.01 5.19 -7.18
N LEU A 124 0.03 6.36 -7.83
CA LEU A 124 -1.13 7.20 -8.16
C LEU A 124 -1.99 6.59 -9.29
#